data_AF-A0A524IAZ1-F1
#
_entry.id   AF-A0A524IAZ1-F1
#
_cell.length_a   1.000
_cell.length_b   1.000
_cell.length_c   1.000
_cell.angle_alpha   90.00
_cell.angle_beta   90.00
_cell.angle_gamma   90.00
#
_symmetry.space_group_name_H-M   'P 1'
#
loop_
_entity.id
_entity.type
_entity.pdbx_description
1 polymer ?
#
loop_
_entity_poly.entity_id
_entity_poly.type
_entity_poly.pdbx_seq_one_letter_code
_entity_poly.pdbx_strand_id
1 'polypeptide(L)'
;MIAIESIRFDEKYGELIILDQSALPGRTAYLTLRTPAEVFEAIRQLKVRGAPAIGIAAAYGLYIGVRNAPAGTAGKEPFLRELRRIKAYLASSRPTAVNLFWALDRMEKRAET
;
A
#
# COMPACT_ATOMS: atom_id res chain seq x y z
N MET A 1 -21.71 11.81 15.10
CA MET A 1 -21.53 10.78 14.06
C MET A 1 -20.09 10.28 14.16
N ILE A 2 -19.87 8.98 14.29
CA ILE A 2 -18.52 8.41 14.15
C ILE A 2 -18.21 8.41 12.64
N ALA A 3 -17.18 9.13 12.22
CA ALA A 3 -16.74 9.13 10.84
C ALA A 3 -16.13 7.77 10.49
N ILE A 4 -16.63 7.12 9.43
CA ILE A 4 -16.01 5.90 8.90
C ILE A 4 -14.89 6.31 7.95
N GLU A 5 -13.65 6.10 8.37
CA GLU A 5 -12.48 6.27 7.50
C GLU A 5 -12.20 4.95 6.77
N SER A 6 -12.09 5.02 5.44
CA SER A 6 -11.78 3.84 4.62
C SER A 6 -10.30 3.45 4.69
N ILE A 7 -9.43 4.43 4.94
CA ILE A 7 -7.98 4.28 4.97
C ILE A 7 -7.39 5.35 5.91
N ARG A 8 -6.47 4.94 6.79
CA ARG A 8 -5.68 5.82 7.66
C ARG A 8 -4.28 5.24 7.81
N PHE A 9 -3.27 6.11 7.87
CA PHE A 9 -1.92 5.70 8.21
C PHE A 9 -1.62 6.04 9.67
N ASP A 10 -1.07 5.10 10.42
CA ASP A 10 -0.62 5.32 11.79
C ASP A 10 0.88 5.64 11.77
N GLU A 11 1.22 6.92 11.90
CA GLU A 11 2.62 7.38 11.84
C GLU A 11 3.47 6.84 12.98
N LYS A 12 2.89 6.63 14.17
CA LYS A 12 3.61 6.17 15.36
C LYS A 12 4.18 4.79 15.13
N TYR A 13 3.39 3.90 14.55
CA TYR A 13 3.81 2.51 14.31
C TYR A 13 4.25 2.25 12.87
N GLY A 14 3.96 3.17 11.94
CA GLY A 14 4.30 3.01 10.53
C GLY A 14 3.43 1.99 9.80
N GLU A 15 2.16 1.87 10.18
CA GLU A 15 1.26 0.82 9.70
C GLU A 15 0.03 1.42 9.00
N LEU A 16 -0.47 0.72 8.00
CA LEU A 16 -1.65 1.11 7.25
C LEU A 16 -2.89 0.46 7.85
N ILE A 17 -3.89 1.26 8.20
CA ILE A 17 -5.17 0.80 8.72
C ILE A 17 -6.22 1.01 7.65
N ILE A 18 -6.91 -0.06 7.26
CA ILE A 18 -8.01 0.00 6.28
C ILE A 18 -9.30 -0.51 6.89
N LEU A 19 -10.43 0.02 6.42
CA LEU A 19 -11.73 -0.60 6.61
C LEU A 19 -11.82 -1.86 5.75
N ASP A 20 -12.15 -3.01 6.35
CA ASP A 20 -12.44 -4.23 5.59
C ASP A 20 -13.81 -4.11 4.91
N GLN A 21 -13.77 -3.64 3.65
CA GLN A 21 -14.99 -3.44 2.88
C GLN A 21 -15.69 -4.75 2.49
N SER A 22 -15.03 -5.90 2.64
CA SER A 22 -15.63 -7.22 2.38
C SER A 22 -16.57 -7.68 3.51
N ALA A 23 -16.38 -7.14 4.72
CA ALA A 23 -17.21 -7.43 5.89
C ALA A 23 -18.49 -6.56 5.96
N LEU A 24 -18.58 -5.51 5.13
CA LEU A 24 -19.73 -4.62 5.09
C LEU A 24 -20.90 -5.23 4.30
N PRO A 25 -22.16 -4.91 4.68
CA PRO A 25 -22.56 -4.06 5.80
C PRO A 25 -22.63 -4.80 7.15
N GLY A 26 -22.36 -6.11 7.19
CA GLY A 26 -22.58 -6.95 8.37
C GLY A 26 -21.70 -6.59 9.58
N ARG A 27 -20.45 -6.18 9.34
CA ARG A 27 -19.53 -5.76 10.40
C ARG A 27 -18.59 -4.65 9.94
N THR A 28 -18.46 -3.62 10.77
CA THR A 28 -17.38 -2.63 10.63
C THR A 28 -16.13 -3.18 11.29
N ALA A 29 -15.15 -3.60 10.48
CA ALA A 29 -13.89 -4.16 10.95
C ALA A 29 -12.71 -3.43 10.30
N TYR A 30 -11.62 -3.25 11.05
CA TYR A 30 -10.41 -2.63 10.56
C TYR A 30 -9.27 -3.64 10.50
N LEU A 31 -8.44 -3.55 9.47
CA LEU A 31 -7.26 -4.36 9.28
C LEU A 31 -6.02 -3.48 9.37
N THR A 32 -5.04 -3.93 10.15
CA THR A 32 -3.74 -3.28 10.24
C THR A 32 -2.73 -4.04 9.39
N LEU A 33 -2.18 -3.35 8.40
CA LEU A 33 -1.28 -3.90 7.39
C LEU A 33 0.12 -3.32 7.62
N ARG A 34 1.11 -4.21 7.76
CA ARG A 34 2.49 -3.93 8.18
C ARG A 34 3.53 -4.38 7.15
N THR A 35 3.09 -5.04 6.10
CA THR A 35 3.96 -5.58 5.04
C THR A 35 3.35 -5.34 3.65
N PRO A 36 4.20 -5.28 2.60
CA PRO A 36 3.71 -5.25 1.23
C PRO A 36 2.80 -6.44 0.89
N ALA A 37 3.05 -7.62 1.47
CA ALA A 37 2.24 -8.81 1.25
C ALA A 37 0.81 -8.67 1.80
N GLU A 38 0.65 -8.10 3.00
CA GLU A 38 -0.67 -7.82 3.56
C GLU A 38 -1.45 -6.78 2.75
N VAL A 39 -0.76 -5.74 2.24
CA VAL A 39 -1.37 -4.75 1.35
C VAL A 39 -1.77 -5.37 0.01
N PHE A 40 -0.89 -6.18 -0.59
CA PHE A 40 -1.17 -6.92 -1.80
C PHE A 40 -2.44 -7.77 -1.65
N GLU A 41 -2.51 -8.55 -0.58
CA GLU A 41 -3.67 -9.41 -0.29
C GLU A 41 -4.94 -8.59 -0.04
N ALA A 42 -4.85 -7.46 0.67
CA ALA A 42 -5.99 -6.58 0.89
C ALA A 42 -6.56 -6.01 -0.43
N ILE A 43 -5.69 -5.62 -1.37
CA ILE A 43 -6.10 -5.12 -2.69
C ILE A 43 -6.68 -6.27 -3.54
N ARG A 44 -5.98 -7.42 -3.59
CA ARG A 44 -6.36 -8.59 -4.39
C ARG A 44 -7.69 -9.19 -3.95
N GLN A 45 -7.92 -9.30 -2.65
CA GLN A 45 -9.15 -9.86 -2.07
C GLN A 45 -10.28 -8.83 -1.93
N LEU A 46 -10.11 -7.62 -2.48
CA LEU A 46 -11.13 -6.55 -2.43
C LEU A 46 -11.50 -6.09 -1.01
N LYS A 47 -10.63 -6.31 -0.02
CA LYS A 47 -10.76 -5.76 1.34
C LYS A 47 -10.63 -4.24 1.32
N VAL A 48 -9.79 -3.71 0.43
CA VAL A 48 -9.79 -2.31 0.00
C VAL A 48 -10.18 -2.22 -1.48
N ARG A 49 -11.15 -1.36 -1.80
CA ARG A 49 -11.63 -1.14 -3.17
C ARG A 49 -12.08 0.30 -3.38
N GLY A 50 -12.30 0.65 -4.64
CA GLY A 50 -12.43 2.03 -5.12
C GLY A 50 -11.09 2.53 -5.65
N ALA A 51 -11.09 3.09 -6.86
CA ALA A 51 -9.85 3.41 -7.59
C ALA A 51 -8.88 4.28 -6.76
N PRO A 52 -9.32 5.38 -6.12
CA PRO A 52 -8.44 6.19 -5.27
C PRO A 52 -7.88 5.42 -4.06
N ALA A 53 -8.72 4.66 -3.35
CA ALA A 53 -8.32 3.93 -2.15
C ALA A 53 -7.28 2.84 -2.45
N ILE A 54 -7.41 2.16 -3.60
CA ILE A 54 -6.41 1.19 -4.08
C ILE A 54 -5.07 1.87 -4.33
N GLY A 55 -5.06 3.05 -4.96
CA GLY A 55 -3.83 3.82 -5.18
C GLY A 55 -3.16 4.24 -3.88
N ILE A 56 -3.93 4.76 -2.91
CA ILE A 56 -3.42 5.15 -1.59
C ILE A 56 -2.85 3.94 -0.85
N ALA A 57 -3.57 2.81 -0.84
CA ALA A 57 -3.11 1.58 -0.20
C ALA A 57 -1.80 1.08 -0.82
N ALA A 58 -1.69 1.07 -2.17
CA ALA A 58 -0.47 0.67 -2.85
C ALA A 58 0.73 1.59 -2.54
N ALA A 59 0.53 2.91 -2.49
CA ALA A 59 1.58 3.86 -2.13
C ALA A 59 2.10 3.63 -0.71
N TYR A 60 1.21 3.41 0.27
CA TYR A 60 1.62 3.07 1.62
C TYR A 60 2.25 1.68 1.72
N GLY A 61 1.76 0.69 0.98
CA GLY A 61 2.40 -0.63 0.88
C GLY A 61 3.83 -0.54 0.38
N LEU A 62 4.10 0.32 -0.61
CA LEU A 62 5.44 0.59 -1.10
C LEU A 62 6.30 1.25 -0.02
N TYR A 63 5.81 2.29 0.63
CA TYR A 63 6.49 2.97 1.74
C TYR A 63 6.86 1.99 2.87
N ILE A 64 5.92 1.17 3.32
CA ILE A 64 6.12 0.15 4.36
C ILE A 64 7.22 -0.82 3.94
N GLY A 65 7.19 -1.27 2.68
CA GLY A 65 8.19 -2.20 2.15
C GLY A 65 9.60 -1.63 2.15
N VAL A 66 9.78 -0.40 1.66
CA VAL A 66 11.11 0.23 1.62
C VAL A 66 11.60 0.63 3.01
N ARG A 67 10.71 1.04 3.92
CA ARG A 67 11.05 1.34 5.32
C ARG A 67 11.56 0.11 6.06
N ASN A 68 10.97 -1.05 5.79
CA ASN A 68 11.34 -2.32 6.42
C ASN A 68 12.46 -3.07 5.64
N ALA A 69 13.05 -2.45 4.63
CA ALA A 69 14.07 -3.08 3.82
C ALA A 69 15.36 -3.37 4.63
N PRO A 70 16.10 -4.46 4.32
CA PRO A 70 17.32 -4.80 5.04
C PRO A 70 18.38 -3.70 4.95
N ALA A 71 19.26 -3.60 5.95
CA ALA A 71 20.34 -2.59 5.99
C ALA A 71 21.24 -2.54 4.73
N GLY A 72 21.31 -3.63 3.96
CA GLY A 72 22.00 -3.70 2.67
C GLY A 72 21.38 -2.87 1.54
N THR A 73 20.24 -2.21 1.77
CA THR A 73 19.66 -1.24 0.83
C THR A 73 20.15 0.19 1.06
N ALA A 74 21.20 0.38 1.86
CA ALA A 74 21.84 1.68 2.02
C ALA A 74 22.45 2.17 0.70
N GLY A 75 22.14 3.43 0.35
CA GLY A 75 22.57 4.07 -0.89
C GLY A 75 21.48 4.11 -1.97
N LYS A 76 21.61 5.08 -2.89
CA LYS A 76 20.57 5.40 -3.88
C LYS A 76 20.19 4.21 -4.76
N GLU A 77 21.17 3.52 -5.34
CA GLU A 77 20.90 2.45 -6.31
C GLU A 77 20.30 1.18 -5.65
N PRO A 78 20.85 0.65 -4.53
CA PRO A 78 20.19 -0.43 -3.80
C PRO A 78 18.76 -0.11 -3.35
N PHE A 79 18.52 1.12 -2.88
CA PHE A 79 17.19 1.60 -2.51
C PHE A 79 16.23 1.60 -3.70
N LEU A 80 16.62 2.18 -4.85
CA LEU A 80 15.78 2.23 -6.05
C LEU A 80 15.48 0.83 -6.60
N ARG A 81 16.44 -0.10 -6.55
CA ARG A 81 16.22 -1.50 -6.95
C ARG A 81 15.15 -2.16 -6.07
N GLU A 82 15.23 -2.00 -4.76
CA GLU A 82 14.26 -2.59 -3.84
C GLU A 82 12.88 -1.95 -3.98
N LEU A 83 12.83 -0.61 -4.13
CA LEU A 83 11.59 0.11 -4.43
C LEU A 83 10.92 -0.42 -5.69
N ARG A 84 11.67 -0.58 -6.79
CA ARG A 84 11.16 -1.13 -8.06
C ARG A 84 10.64 -2.56 -7.91
N ARG A 85 11.34 -3.40 -7.13
CA ARG A 85 10.92 -4.78 -6.84
C ARG A 85 9.57 -4.81 -6.11
N ILE A 86 9.42 -4.00 -5.06
CA ILE A 86 8.16 -3.91 -4.29
C ILE A 86 7.04 -3.30 -5.14
N LYS A 87 7.35 -2.25 -5.91
CA LYS A 87 6.42 -1.66 -6.88
C LYS A 87 5.86 -2.72 -7.84
N ALA A 88 6.73 -3.50 -8.49
CA ALA A 88 6.32 -4.53 -9.43
C ALA A 88 5.43 -5.60 -8.76
N TYR A 89 5.77 -5.99 -7.54
CA TYR A 89 4.97 -6.92 -6.75
C TYR A 89 3.56 -6.36 -6.46
N LEU A 90 3.44 -5.15 -5.93
CA LEU A 90 2.15 -4.51 -5.65
C LEU A 90 1.34 -4.26 -6.92
N ALA A 91 2.00 -3.87 -8.01
CA ALA A 91 1.39 -3.66 -9.33
C ALA A 91 0.66 -4.91 -9.85
N SER A 92 1.19 -6.10 -9.55
CA SER A 92 0.60 -7.37 -9.99
C SER A 92 -0.69 -7.76 -9.25
N SER A 93 -1.04 -7.07 -8.16
CA SER A 93 -2.23 -7.39 -7.34
C SER A 93 -3.54 -7.26 -8.14
N ARG A 94 -3.64 -6.26 -9.03
CA ARG A 94 -4.80 -5.98 -9.89
C ARG A 94 -4.36 -5.25 -11.18
N PRO A 95 -4.01 -5.99 -12.25
CA PRO A 95 -3.38 -5.42 -13.46
C PRO A 95 -4.19 -4.36 -14.21
N THR A 96 -5.48 -4.24 -13.95
CA THR A 96 -6.37 -3.25 -14.60
C THR A 96 -6.61 -2.00 -13.75
N ALA A 97 -6.10 -1.93 -12.52
CA ALA A 97 -6.36 -0.84 -11.60
C ALA A 97 -5.47 0.38 -11.91
N VAL A 98 -5.88 1.25 -12.84
CA VAL A 98 -5.08 2.41 -13.29
C VAL A 98 -4.52 3.28 -12.14
N ASN A 99 -5.32 3.57 -11.11
CA ASN A 99 -4.88 4.36 -9.95
C ASN A 99 -3.79 3.69 -9.10
N LEU A 100 -3.71 2.35 -9.13
CA LEU A 100 -2.62 1.59 -8.50
C LEU A 100 -1.29 1.94 -9.16
N PHE A 101 -1.24 1.81 -10.49
CA PHE A 101 -0.05 2.16 -11.29
C PHE A 101 0.31 3.62 -11.15
N TRP A 102 -0.67 4.52 -11.32
CA TRP A 102 -0.45 5.97 -11.16
C TRP A 102 0.19 6.33 -9.82
N ALA A 103 -0.30 5.75 -8.72
CA ALA A 103 0.25 6.04 -7.39
C ALA A 103 1.67 5.48 -7.23
N LEU A 104 1.92 4.25 -7.68
CA LEU A 104 3.24 3.62 -7.62
C LEU A 104 4.27 4.34 -8.50
N ASP A 105 3.89 4.75 -9.71
CA ASP A 105 4.74 5.50 -10.63
C ASP A 105 5.09 6.88 -10.06
N ARG A 106 4.11 7.56 -9.43
CA ARG A 106 4.34 8.83 -8.74
C ARG A 106 5.36 8.70 -7.60
N MET A 107 5.28 7.61 -6.83
CA MET A 107 6.21 7.33 -5.74
C MET A 107 7.62 7.07 -6.25
N GLU A 108 7.78 6.24 -7.29
CA GLU A 108 9.09 5.97 -7.91
C GLU A 108 9.72 7.25 -8.45
N LYS A 109 8.97 8.05 -9.22
CA LYS A 109 9.48 9.32 -9.76
C LYS A 109 9.98 10.25 -8.65
N ARG A 110 9.32 10.26 -7.49
CA ARG A 110 9.75 11.07 -6.34
C ARG A 110 11.00 10.52 -5.67
N ALA A 111 11.20 9.21 -5.67
CA ALA A 111 12.38 8.57 -5.12
C ALA A 111 13.64 8.78 -5.98
N GLU A 112 13.47 9.05 -7.28
CA GLU A 112 14.58 9.29 -8.21
C GLU A 112 15.16 10.71 -8.11
N THR A 113 14.36 11.69 -7.70
CA THR A 113 14.72 13.11 -7.53
C THR A 113 15.31 13.39 -6.16
#